data_AF-A0A2E4W3G1-F1
#
_entry.id   AF-A0A2E4W3G1-F1
#
_cell.length_a   1.000
_cell.length_b   1.000
_cell.length_c   1.000
_cell.angle_alpha   90.00
_cell.angle_beta   90.00
_cell.angle_gamma   90.00
#
_symmetry.space_group_name_H-M   'P 1'
#
loop_
_entity.id
_entity.type
_entity.pdbx_description
1 polymer ?
#
loop_
_entity_poly.entity_id
_entity_poly.type
_entity_poly.pdbx_seq_one_letter_code
_entity_poly.pdbx_strand_id
1 'polypeptide(L)'
;MKVNMITADSELLEKEFKTIRKLPITNIFQVVGKRSEQKGYNKLRQDIEENGFRKPIIVINNTIENYGLAIRKVNMNYVRYWINKDKPYLCVYGNQRIDIALKLGFSSLDAILAPNIEWAHAIHLKINE
;
A
#
# COMPACT_ATOMS: atom_id res chain seq x y z
N MET A 1 -0.46 -16.10 -1.22
CA MET A 1 -0.66 -15.64 -2.62
C MET A 1 0.65 -15.77 -3.36
N LYS A 2 0.64 -16.56 -4.42
CA LYS A 2 1.80 -16.82 -5.27
C LYS A 2 1.91 -15.71 -6.32
N VAL A 3 3.08 -15.09 -6.42
CA VAL A 3 3.34 -13.95 -7.33
C VAL A 3 4.59 -14.24 -8.12
N ASN A 4 4.51 -13.97 -9.42
CA ASN A 4 5.60 -14.15 -10.37
C ASN A 4 6.11 -12.77 -10.81
N MET A 5 7.41 -12.65 -10.98
CA MET A 5 8.06 -11.44 -11.49
C MET A 5 9.14 -11.86 -12.49
N ILE A 6 9.13 -11.25 -13.67
CA ILE A 6 10.20 -11.43 -14.67
C ILE A 6 11.23 -10.33 -14.42
N THR A 7 12.49 -10.71 -14.22
CA THR A 7 13.59 -9.76 -13.99
C THR A 7 14.05 -9.13 -15.31
N ALA A 8 14.92 -8.12 -15.24
CA ALA A 8 15.53 -7.52 -16.42
C ALA A 8 16.33 -8.55 -17.24
N ASP A 9 16.88 -9.56 -16.58
CA ASP A 9 17.65 -10.66 -17.21
C ASP A 9 16.75 -11.80 -17.70
N SER A 10 15.44 -11.57 -17.81
CA SER A 10 14.42 -12.54 -18.23
C SER A 10 14.28 -13.77 -17.33
N GLU A 11 14.76 -13.69 -16.09
CA GLU A 11 14.57 -14.76 -15.11
C GLU A 11 13.17 -14.66 -14.49
N LEU A 12 12.49 -15.81 -14.38
CA LEU A 12 11.21 -15.91 -13.67
C LEU A 12 11.48 -16.13 -12.18
N LEU A 13 11.20 -15.12 -11.37
CA LEU A 13 11.19 -15.24 -9.91
C LEU A 13 9.76 -15.49 -9.42
N GLU A 14 9.63 -16.45 -8.52
CA GLU A 14 8.36 -16.86 -7.93
C GLU A 14 8.46 -16.76 -6.41
N LYS A 15 7.46 -16.12 -5.79
CA LYS A 15 7.42 -16.00 -4.33
C LYS A 15 6.00 -16.10 -3.81
N GLU A 16 5.87 -16.77 -2.67
CA GLU A 16 4.63 -16.78 -1.92
C GLU A 16 4.61 -15.67 -0.86
N PHE A 17 3.53 -14.90 -0.86
CA PHE A 17 3.26 -13.84 0.10
C PHE A 17 2.07 -14.19 0.99
N LYS A 18 2.23 -13.99 2.29
CA LYS A 18 1.15 -14.13 3.27
C LYS A 18 0.52 -12.78 3.55
N THR A 19 -0.80 -12.78 3.73
CA THR A 19 -1.54 -11.61 4.18
C THR A 19 -1.41 -11.49 5.70
N ILE A 20 -0.90 -10.35 6.17
CA ILE A 20 -0.98 -9.94 7.57
C ILE A 20 -2.42 -9.49 7.80
N ARG A 21 -3.15 -10.24 8.61
CA ARG A 21 -4.54 -9.92 8.97
C ARG A 21 -4.55 -8.86 10.07
N LYS A 22 -5.44 -7.87 9.96
CA LYS A 22 -5.63 -6.81 10.98
C LYS A 22 -4.32 -6.10 11.39
N LEU A 23 -3.50 -5.68 10.42
CA LEU A 23 -2.34 -4.83 10.68
C LEU A 23 -2.81 -3.46 11.23
N PRO A 24 -2.35 -3.02 12.42
CA PRO A 24 -2.76 -1.73 12.98
C PRO A 24 -2.40 -0.57 12.06
N ILE A 25 -3.34 0.34 11.81
CA ILE A 25 -3.10 1.53 10.95
C ILE A 25 -2.03 2.44 11.55
N THR A 26 -1.91 2.46 12.88
CA THR A 26 -0.87 3.19 13.60
C THR A 26 0.54 2.78 13.19
N ASN A 27 0.74 1.50 12.84
CA ASN A 27 2.02 0.94 12.40
C ASN A 27 2.38 1.28 10.94
N ILE A 28 1.50 1.96 10.21
CA ILE A 28 1.66 2.23 8.78
C ILE A 28 1.88 3.71 8.54
N PHE A 29 3.00 4.03 7.90
CA PHE A 29 3.26 5.35 7.33
C PHE A 29 2.57 5.46 5.97
N GLN A 30 1.52 6.29 5.93
CA GLN A 30 0.83 6.64 4.69
C GLN A 30 1.65 7.69 3.93
N VAL A 31 2.47 7.23 2.98
CA VAL A 31 3.41 8.07 2.22
C VAL A 31 2.68 9.11 1.36
N VAL A 32 1.52 8.73 0.81
CA VAL A 32 0.74 9.58 -0.08
C VAL A 32 -0.60 9.90 0.56
N GLY A 33 -0.88 11.18 0.80
CA GLY A 33 -2.12 11.66 1.41
C GLY A 33 -2.97 12.55 0.49
N LYS A 34 -4.04 13.14 1.05
CA LYS A 34 -4.87 14.18 0.42
C LYS A 34 -5.49 13.77 -0.93
N ARG A 35 -6.22 12.65 -0.94
CA ARG A 35 -6.81 12.09 -2.17
C ARG A 35 -8.34 12.06 -2.19
N SER A 36 -9.02 12.74 -1.26
CA SER A 36 -10.48 12.86 -1.28
C SER A 36 -11.01 13.47 -2.58
N GLU A 37 -10.22 14.33 -3.22
CA GLU A 37 -10.55 15.00 -4.48
C GLU A 37 -10.23 14.15 -5.72
N GLN A 38 -9.57 12.99 -5.57
CA GLN A 38 -9.25 12.15 -6.72
C GLN A 38 -10.51 11.44 -7.25
N LYS A 39 -10.61 11.39 -8.58
CA LYS A 39 -11.66 10.64 -9.28
C LYS A 39 -11.71 9.20 -8.77
N GLY A 40 -12.91 8.73 -8.43
CA GLY A 40 -13.15 7.38 -7.92
C GLY A 40 -13.08 7.23 -6.39
N TYR A 41 -12.64 8.26 -5.64
CA TYR A 41 -12.58 8.19 -4.17
C TYR A 41 -13.96 7.92 -3.54
N ASN A 42 -14.99 8.68 -3.91
CA ASN A 42 -16.34 8.49 -3.36
C ASN A 42 -16.92 7.12 -3.68
N LYS A 43 -16.70 6.64 -4.92
CA LYS A 43 -17.12 5.30 -5.34
C LYS A 43 -16.43 4.20 -4.52
N LEU A 44 -15.11 4.34 -4.29
CA LEU A 44 -14.34 3.42 -3.46
C LEU A 44 -14.81 3.46 -1.99
N ARG A 45 -15.10 4.65 -1.46
CA ARG A 45 -15.64 4.81 -0.11
C ARG A 45 -16.97 4.09 0.04
N GLN A 46 -17.91 4.34 -0.87
CA GLN A 46 -19.23 3.70 -0.86
C GLN A 46 -19.10 2.18 -0.94
N ASP A 47 -18.25 1.65 -1.83
CA ASP A 47 -17.99 0.21 -1.93
C ASP A 47 -17.42 -0.36 -0.60
N ILE A 48 -16.55 0.38 0.09
CA ILE A 48 -16.02 -0.03 1.40
C ILE A 48 -17.10 0.00 2.48
N GLU A 49 -17.98 1.01 2.49
CA GLU A 49 -19.09 1.11 3.44
C GLU A 49 -20.10 -0.05 3.24
N GLU A 50 -20.39 -0.41 2.00
CA GLU A 50 -21.34 -1.47 1.65
C GLU A 50 -20.74 -2.89 1.77
N ASN A 51 -19.48 -3.06 1.36
CA ASN A 51 -18.87 -4.38 1.16
C ASN A 51 -17.60 -4.64 1.98
N GLY A 52 -17.15 -3.66 2.77
CA GLY A 52 -15.89 -3.74 3.51
C GLY A 52 -14.64 -3.72 2.63
N PHE A 53 -13.49 -3.95 3.25
CA PHE A 53 -12.19 -3.96 2.57
C PHE A 53 -11.95 -5.32 1.88
N ARG A 54 -12.19 -5.41 0.57
CA ARG A 54 -11.99 -6.66 -0.21
C ARG A 54 -10.55 -6.97 -0.58
N LYS A 55 -9.70 -5.93 -0.73
CA LYS A 55 -8.31 -6.06 -1.19
C LYS A 55 -7.34 -5.56 -0.12
N PRO A 56 -6.28 -6.32 0.22
CA PRO A 56 -5.30 -5.87 1.19
C PRO A 56 -4.54 -4.64 0.67
N ILE A 57 -3.97 -3.85 1.59
CA ILE A 57 -2.97 -2.85 1.24
C ILE A 57 -1.60 -3.53 1.03
N ILE A 58 -0.67 -2.85 0.37
CA ILE A 58 0.69 -3.36 0.17
C ILE A 58 1.65 -2.42 0.88
N VAL A 59 2.43 -3.00 1.79
CA VAL A 59 3.40 -2.29 2.61
C VAL A 59 4.80 -2.84 2.41
N ILE A 60 5.80 -2.01 2.66
CA ILE A 60 7.22 -2.39 2.75
C ILE A 60 7.81 -1.85 4.04
N ASN A 61 9.00 -2.31 4.43
CA ASN A 61 9.70 -1.77 5.59
C ASN A 61 9.94 -0.26 5.45
N ASN A 62 9.71 0.50 6.52
CA ASN A 62 9.87 1.95 6.53
C ASN A 62 11.34 2.36 6.68
N THR A 63 12.09 2.34 5.57
CA THR A 63 13.46 2.87 5.52
C THR A 63 13.51 4.11 4.62
N ILE A 64 14.57 4.91 4.73
CA ILE A 64 14.73 6.12 3.89
C ILE A 64 14.82 5.76 2.41
N GLU A 65 15.49 4.65 2.09
CA GLU A 65 15.66 4.13 0.74
C GLU A 65 14.30 3.75 0.15
N ASN A 66 13.51 2.98 0.90
CA ASN A 66 12.17 2.56 0.51
C ASN A 66 11.22 3.75 0.38
N TYR A 67 11.31 4.75 1.27
CA TYR A 67 10.55 5.99 1.16
C TYR A 67 10.91 6.72 -0.14
N GLY A 68 12.19 6.90 -0.44
CA GLY A 68 12.67 7.55 -1.66
C GLY A 68 12.16 6.87 -2.93
N LEU A 69 12.19 5.53 -2.97
CA LEU A 69 11.66 4.74 -4.09
C LEU A 69 10.14 4.86 -4.21
N ALA A 70 9.41 4.85 -3.09
CA ALA A 70 7.96 4.95 -3.06
C ALA A 70 7.42 6.31 -3.57
N ILE A 71 8.19 7.40 -3.40
CA ILE A 71 7.79 8.74 -3.84
C ILE A 71 8.31 9.11 -5.24
N ARG A 72 9.25 8.36 -5.82
CA ARG A 72 10.00 8.73 -7.04
C ARG A 72 9.12 9.16 -8.23
N LYS A 73 7.92 8.58 -8.38
CA LYS A 73 6.98 8.87 -9.47
C LYS A 73 5.67 9.51 -8.99
N VAL A 74 5.63 9.99 -7.76
CA VAL A 74 4.45 10.61 -7.16
C VAL A 74 4.57 12.13 -7.26
N ASN A 75 3.47 12.80 -7.60
CA ASN A 75 3.43 14.26 -7.51
C ASN A 75 3.64 14.69 -6.05
N MET A 76 4.69 15.48 -5.82
CA MET A 76 5.16 15.88 -4.49
C MET A 76 4.11 16.61 -3.65
N ASN A 77 3.10 17.24 -4.26
CA ASN A 77 2.00 17.89 -3.55
C ASN A 77 1.15 16.91 -2.72
N TYR A 78 1.19 15.61 -3.05
CA TYR A 78 0.50 14.55 -2.31
C TYR A 78 1.41 13.77 -1.37
N VAL A 79 2.73 13.99 -1.45
CA VAL A 79 3.72 13.27 -0.65
C VAL A 79 3.76 13.88 0.75
N ARG A 80 3.67 13.03 1.77
CA ARG A 80 3.91 13.42 3.16
C ARG A 80 5.41 13.33 3.44
N TYR A 81 5.98 14.38 4.04
CA TYR A 81 7.36 14.36 4.51
C TYR A 81 7.63 13.16 5.43
N TRP A 82 8.83 12.60 5.35
CA TRP A 82 9.26 11.44 6.14
C TRP A 82 9.56 11.81 7.59
N ILE A 83 8.53 12.26 8.30
CA ILE A 83 8.58 12.62 9.72
C ILE A 83 8.22 11.45 10.64
N ASN A 84 7.60 10.40 10.10
CA ASN A 84 7.11 9.23 10.84
C ASN A 84 8.04 8.02 10.66
N LYS A 85 9.34 8.21 10.92
CA LYS A 85 10.35 7.14 10.81
C LYS A 85 10.13 5.98 11.79
N ASP A 86 9.43 6.24 12.90
CA ASP A 86 9.23 5.24 13.97
C ASP A 86 8.16 4.19 13.63
N LYS A 87 7.41 4.39 12.55
CA LYS A 87 6.46 3.40 12.07
C LYS A 87 7.22 2.26 11.38
N PRO A 88 6.90 0.98 11.65
CA PRO A 88 7.63 -0.14 11.05
C PRO A 88 7.42 -0.27 9.54
N TYR A 89 6.27 0.17 9.03
CA TYR A 89 5.88 -0.05 7.64
C TYR A 89 5.53 1.26 6.93
N LEU A 90 5.79 1.33 5.63
CA LEU A 90 5.27 2.38 4.74
C LEU A 90 4.32 1.77 3.71
N CYS A 91 3.23 2.46 3.40
CA CYS A 91 2.23 2.03 2.42
C CYS A 91 2.62 2.44 1.00
N VAL A 92 2.85 1.45 0.14
CA VAL A 92 3.09 1.67 -1.29
C VAL A 92 1.76 1.72 -2.05
N TYR A 93 0.88 0.73 -1.82
CA TYR A 93 -0.43 0.64 -2.49
C TYR A 93 -1.58 0.55 -1.50
N GLY A 94 -2.67 1.25 -1.81
CA GLY A 94 -3.84 1.34 -0.94
C GLY A 94 -3.86 2.58 -0.05
N ASN A 95 -3.10 3.62 -0.37
CA ASN A 95 -3.08 4.88 0.36
C ASN A 95 -4.48 5.53 0.51
N GLN A 96 -5.37 5.40 -0.49
CA GLN A 96 -6.78 5.84 -0.38
C GLN A 96 -7.59 4.98 0.60
N ARG A 97 -7.34 3.66 0.64
CA ARG A 97 -8.00 2.74 1.58
C ARG A 97 -7.64 3.09 3.03
N ILE A 98 -6.38 3.47 3.29
CA ILE A 98 -5.97 3.97 4.62
C ILE A 98 -6.72 5.25 4.98
N ASP A 99 -6.82 6.21 4.05
CA ASP A 99 -7.53 7.48 4.29
C ASP A 99 -9.02 7.24 4.62
N ILE A 100 -9.67 6.36 3.87
CA ILE A 100 -11.07 5.96 4.11
C ILE A 100 -11.20 5.22 5.44
N ALA A 101 -10.32 4.26 5.73
CA ALA A 101 -10.33 3.50 6.97
C ALA A 101 -10.24 4.42 8.21
N LEU A 102 -9.34 5.40 8.17
CA LEU A 102 -9.21 6.40 9.23
C LEU A 102 -10.49 7.22 9.42
N LYS A 103 -11.12 7.66 8.33
CA LYS A 103 -12.37 8.45 8.37
C LYS A 103 -13.57 7.65 8.86
N LEU A 104 -13.58 6.34 8.63
CA LEU A 104 -14.62 5.43 9.07
C LEU A 104 -14.35 4.81 10.47
N GLY A 105 -13.26 5.20 11.15
CA GLY A 105 -12.95 4.73 12.50
C GLY A 105 -12.38 3.32 12.59
N PHE A 106 -11.91 2.74 11.48
CA PHE A 106 -11.20 1.46 11.52
C PHE A 106 -9.82 1.64 12.17
N SER A 107 -9.41 0.65 12.97
CA SER A 107 -8.10 0.63 13.65
C SER A 107 -7.05 -0.21 12.93
N SER A 108 -7.46 -1.08 12.01
CA SER A 108 -6.58 -2.03 11.33
C SER A 108 -7.06 -2.35 9.90
N LEU A 109 -6.12 -2.81 9.07
CA LEU A 109 -6.37 -3.27 7.70
C LEU A 109 -5.60 -4.54 7.41
N ASP A 110 -6.09 -5.34 6.48
CA ASP A 110 -5.30 -6.45 5.93
C ASP A 110 -4.22 -5.92 5.00
N ALA A 111 -3.01 -6.48 5.12
CA ALA A 111 -1.84 -6.02 4.39
C ALA A 111 -1.01 -7.18 3.85
N ILE A 112 -0.28 -6.94 2.76
CA ILE A 112 0.80 -7.81 2.29
C ILE A 112 2.11 -7.07 2.48
N LEU A 113 3.05 -7.69 3.19
CA LEU A 113 4.41 -7.17 3.35
C LEU A 113 5.26 -7.61 2.17
N ALA A 114 5.63 -6.66 1.32
CA ALA A 114 6.56 -6.86 0.24
C ALA A 114 8.00 -6.60 0.72
N PRO A 115 9.01 -7.33 0.20
CA PRO A 115 10.41 -7.13 0.53
C PRO A 115 10.94 -5.76 0.11
N ASN A 116 10.51 -5.28 -1.05
CA ASN A 116 10.97 -4.05 -1.68
C ASN A 116 9.90 -3.51 -2.65
N ILE A 117 10.22 -2.42 -3.34
CA ILE A 117 9.27 -1.73 -4.23
C ILE A 117 8.90 -2.60 -5.45
N GLU A 118 9.86 -3.37 -5.99
CA GLU A 118 9.68 -4.23 -7.16
C GLU A 118 8.63 -5.31 -6.88
N TRP A 119 8.78 -6.02 -5.75
CA TRP A 119 7.78 -6.99 -5.33
C TRP A 119 6.43 -6.34 -5.00
N ALA A 120 6.43 -5.12 -4.44
CA ALA A 120 5.18 -4.40 -4.19
C ALA A 120 4.44 -4.10 -5.51
N HIS A 121 5.16 -3.74 -6.59
CA HIS A 121 4.59 -3.58 -7.93
C HIS A 121 4.03 -4.90 -8.47
N ALA A 122 4.79 -6.00 -8.40
CA ALA A 122 4.34 -7.31 -8.88
C ALA A 122 3.08 -7.81 -8.13
N ILE A 123 3.06 -7.65 -6.80
CA ILE A 123 1.89 -7.96 -5.96
C ILE A 123 0.69 -7.10 -6.38
N HIS A 124 0.89 -5.80 -6.65
CA HIS A 124 -0.19 -4.91 -7.06
C HIS A 124 -0.81 -5.32 -8.39
N LEU A 125 0.01 -5.68 -9.39
CA LEU A 125 -0.47 -6.18 -10.66
C LEU A 125 -1.29 -7.46 -10.45
N LYS A 126 -0.77 -8.42 -9.67
CA LYS A 126 -1.44 -9.71 -9.43
C LYS A 126 -2.80 -9.57 -8.73
N ILE A 127 -2.97 -8.60 -7.84
CA ILE A 127 -4.24 -8.35 -7.13
C ILE A 127 -5.29 -7.67 -8.03
N ASN A 128 -4.86 -7.04 -9.13
CA ASN A 128 -5.74 -6.29 -10.03
C ASN A 128 -5.87 -6.88 -11.44
N GLU A 129 -5.23 -8.03 -11.69
CA GLU A 129 -5.71 -9.02 -12.67
C GLU A 129 -7.15 -9.44 -12.31
#